data_AF-A0A2A4I432-F1
#
_entry.id   AF-A0A2A4I432-F1
#
_cell.length_a   1.000
_cell.length_b   1.000
_cell.length_c   1.000
_cell.angle_alpha   90.00
_cell.angle_beta   90.00
_cell.angle_gamma   90.00
#
_symmetry.space_group_name_H-M   'P 1'
#
loop_
_entity.id
_entity.type
_entity.pdbx_description
1 polymer ?
#
loop_
_entity_poly.entity_id
_entity_poly.type
_entity_poly.pdbx_seq_one_letter_code
_entity_poly.pdbx_strand_id
1 'polypeptide(L)' 'MNAHVAWLEAAFSGGAFLVAGRRDPRTGGVIVARGTREDVEAIAATDPFVTSGVATAQVVAFDARFAAAAVREWLA' A
#
# COMPACT_ATOMS: atom_id res chain seq x y z
N MET A 1 2.77 6.56 -14.91
CA MET A 1 3.16 5.14 -14.69
C MET A 1 4.53 5.03 -14.04
N ASN A 2 5.62 5.48 -14.68
CA ASN A 2 6.99 5.32 -14.13
C ASN A 2 7.16 5.94 -12.73
N ALA A 3 6.63 7.14 -12.49
CA ALA A 3 6.69 7.77 -11.17
C ALA A 3 5.94 6.95 -10.09
N HIS A 4 4.78 6.37 -10.43
CA HIS A 4 4.02 5.54 -9.50
C HIS A 4 4.76 4.24 -9.17
N VAL A 5 5.45 3.64 -10.15
CA VAL A 5 6.29 2.47 -9.90
C VAL A 5 7.47 2.81 -8.98
N ALA A 6 8.15 3.94 -9.22
CA ALA A 6 9.24 4.39 -8.35
C ALA A 6 8.76 4.67 -6.90
N TRP A 7 7.55 5.23 -6.75
CA TRP A 7 6.91 5.42 -5.44
C TRP A 7 6.64 4.08 -4.73
N LEU A 8 6.14 3.07 -5.45
CA LEU A 8 5.99 1.71 -4.92
C LEU A 8 7.34 1.13 -4.49
N GLU A 9 8.36 1.19 -5.35
CA GLU A 9 9.69 0.65 -5.08
C GLU A 9 10.33 1.28 -3.84
N ALA A 10 10.22 2.60 -3.67
CA ALA A 10 10.73 3.29 -2.49
C ALA A 10 10.02 2.82 -1.21
N ALA A 11 8.69 2.66 -1.25
CA ALA A 11 7.92 2.19 -0.10
C ALA A 11 8.19 0.71 0.24
N PHE A 12 8.43 -0.14 -0.77
CA PHE A 12 8.89 -1.52 -0.56
C PHE A 12 10.30 -1.56 0.03
N SER A 13 11.24 -0.77 -0.50
CA SER A 13 12.60 -0.69 0.02
C SER A 13 12.66 -0.15 1.45
N GLY A 14 11.73 0.75 1.81
CA GLY A 14 11.56 1.24 3.18
C GLY A 14 10.80 0.28 4.10
N GLY A 15 10.32 -0.85 3.58
CA GLY A 15 9.56 -1.84 4.33
C GLY A 15 8.11 -1.44 4.65
N ALA A 16 7.64 -0.27 4.21
CA ALA A 16 6.28 0.19 4.47
C ALA A 16 5.23 -0.64 3.72
N PHE A 17 5.52 -1.04 2.47
CA PHE A 17 4.62 -1.88 1.67
C PHE A 17 5.02 -3.35 1.71
N LEU A 18 4.01 -4.22 1.82
CA LEU A 18 4.18 -5.67 1.88
C LEU A 18 3.73 -6.35 0.58
N VAL A 19 2.60 -5.90 0.04
CA VAL A 19 2.04 -6.40 -1.23
C VAL A 19 1.31 -5.27 -1.93
N ALA A 20 1.41 -5.21 -3.26
CA ALA A 20 0.64 -4.29 -4.09
C ALA A 20 0.11 -5.02 -5.33
N GLY A 21 -1.10 -4.70 -5.75
CA GLY A 21 -1.72 -5.34 -6.90
C GLY A 21 -2.85 -4.51 -7.49
N ARG A 22 -3.19 -4.82 -8.74
CA ARG A 22 -4.35 -4.25 -9.43
C ARG A 22 -5.60 -5.03 -9.02
N ARG A 23 -6.72 -4.34 -8.84
CA ARG A 23 -8.03 -4.98 -8.73
C ARG A 23 -8.42 -5.62 -10.07
N ASP A 24 -9.21 -6.68 -10.01
CA ASP A 24 -9.87 -7.30 -11.16
C ASP A 24 -11.39 -7.35 -10.89
N PRO A 25 -12.22 -6.54 -11.59
CA PRO A 25 -11.88 -5.68 -12.73
C PRO A 25 -10.99 -4.47 -12.36
N ARG A 26 -10.35 -3.86 -13.37
CA ARG A 26 -9.36 -2.78 -13.24
C ARG A 26 -9.96 -1.44 -12.79
N THR A 27 -10.49 -1.40 -11.58
CA THR A 27 -11.12 -0.23 -10.96
C THR A 27 -10.24 0.46 -9.92
N GLY A 28 -9.02 -0.04 -9.72
CA GLY A 28 -8.05 0.54 -8.78
C GLY A 28 -6.95 -0.45 -8.41
N GLY A 29 -6.27 -0.16 -7.30
CA GLY A 29 -5.27 -1.02 -6.69
C GLY A 29 -5.64 -1.46 -5.28
N VAL A 30 -4.88 -2.42 -4.76
CA VAL A 30 -4.84 -2.78 -3.35
C VAL A 30 -3.37 -2.78 -2.95
N ILE A 31 -3.08 -2.17 -1.81
CA ILE A 31 -1.77 -2.19 -1.17
C ILE A 31 -1.98 -2.66 0.27
N VAL A 32 -1.19 -3.64 0.69
CA VAL A 32 -1.05 -4.03 2.09
C VAL A 32 0.21 -3.36 2.61
N ALA A 33 0.06 -2.55 3.66
CA ALA A 33 1.14 -1.77 4.26
C ALA A 33 1.26 -2.06 5.76
N ARG A 34 2.45 -1.85 6.32
CA ARG A 34 2.70 -1.85 7.77
C ARG A 34 2.90 -0.41 8.26
N GLY A 35 2.45 -0.13 9.48
CA GLY A 35 2.59 1.19 10.11
C GLY A 35 1.29 1.64 10.77
N THR A 36 1.31 2.85 11.33
CA THR A 36 0.10 3.49 11.83
C THR A 36 -0.77 3.96 10.68
N ARG A 37 -2.03 4.30 10.97
CA ARG A 37 -2.94 4.85 9.95
C ARG A 37 -2.34 6.13 9.36
N GLU A 38 -1.82 6.98 10.23
CA GLU A 38 -1.27 8.30 9.91
C GLU A 38 -0.04 8.19 9.00
N ASP A 39 0.87 7.25 9.29
CA ASP A 39 2.05 7.01 8.45
C ASP A 39 1.65 6.55 7.04
N VAL A 40 0.69 5.62 6.95
CA VAL A 40 0.23 5.07 5.67
C VAL A 40 -0.55 6.13 4.88
N GLU A 41 -1.37 6.95 5.55
CA GLU A 41 -2.07 8.08 4.91
C GLU A 41 -1.07 9.11 4.36
N ALA A 42 -0.01 9.42 5.10
CA ALA A 42 1.05 10.31 4.65
C ALA A 42 1.78 9.76 3.41
N ILE A 43 2.13 8.46 3.40
CA ILE A 43 2.74 7.82 2.22
C ILE A 43 1.75 7.83 1.04
N ALA A 44 0.49 7.47 1.25
CA ALA A 44 -0.52 7.42 0.20
C ALA A 44 -0.80 8.81 -0.41
N ALA A 45 -0.73 9.88 0.38
CA ALA A 45 -0.88 11.25 -0.10
C ALA A 45 0.26 11.67 -1.07
N THR A 46 1.39 10.97 -1.09
CA THR A 46 2.51 11.22 -2.02
C THR A 46 2.44 10.41 -3.31
N ASP A 47 1.46 9.52 -3.49
CA ASP A 47 1.31 8.75 -4.71
C ASP A 47 1.14 9.71 -5.91
N PRO A 48 1.92 9.58 -6.99
CA PRO A 48 1.74 10.35 -8.22
C PRO A 48 0.31 10.31 -8.78
N PHE A 49 -0.44 9.23 -8.58
CA PHE A 49 -1.84 9.17 -9.00
C PHE A 49 -2.78 9.97 -8.09
N VAL A 50 -2.51 10.02 -6.78
CA VAL A 50 -3.29 10.82 -5.83
C VAL A 50 -3.00 12.31 -6.04
N THR A 51 -1.72 12.67 -6.10
CA THR A 51 -1.27 14.06 -6.29
C THR A 51 -1.67 14.65 -7.64
N SER A 52 -1.82 13.84 -8.69
CA SER A 52 -2.34 14.29 -9.99
C SER A 52 -3.88 14.25 -10.08
N GLY A 53 -4.58 13.84 -9.02
CA GLY A 53 -6.04 13.82 -8.96
C GLY A 53 -6.72 12.72 -9.78
N VAL A 54 -5.96 11.72 -10.26
CA VAL A 54 -6.50 10.60 -11.06
C VAL A 54 -6.86 9.38 -10.22
N ALA A 55 -6.55 9.39 -8.92
CA ALA A 55 -6.95 8.38 -7.96
C ALA A 55 -7.22 9.00 -6.58
N THR A 56 -7.99 8.29 -5.76
CA THR A 56 -8.16 8.58 -4.34
C THR A 56 -7.59 7.43 -3.52
N ALA A 57 -6.98 7.75 -2.38
CA ALA A 57 -6.54 6.75 -1.41
C ALA A 57 -7.59 6.58 -0.31
N GLN A 58 -7.94 5.34 -0.01
CA GLN A 58 -8.71 4.99 1.18
C GLN A 58 -7.85 4.10 2.06
N VAL A 59 -7.56 4.57 3.28
CA VAL A 59 -6.81 3.79 4.27
C VAL A 59 -7.78 3.16 5.26
N VAL A 60 -7.68 1.83 5.38
CA VAL A 60 -8.46 1.01 6.30
C VAL A 60 -7.47 0.31 7.24
N ALA A 61 -7.52 0.67 8.51
CA ALA A 61 -6.73 -0.01 9.54
C ALA A 61 -7.33 -1.40 9.80
N PHE A 62 -6.47 -2.41 9.90
CA PHE A 62 -6.88 -3.75 10.29
C PHE A 62 -5.83 -4.39 11.19
N ASP A 63 -6.28 -5.17 12.18
CA ASP A 63 -5.44 -5.91 13.11
C ASP A 63 -5.39 -7.38 12.68
N ALA A 64 -4.25 -7.81 12.15
CA ALA A 64 -4.05 -9.11 11.53
C ALA A 64 -3.86 -10.23 12.58
N ARG A 65 -4.94 -10.66 13.24
CA ARG A 65 -4.86 -11.68 14.31
C ARG A 65 -4.76 -13.13 13.83
N PHE A 66 -5.15 -13.41 12.59
CA PHE A 66 -5.17 -14.75 12.03
C PHE A 66 -4.43 -14.75 10.69
N ALA A 67 -3.37 -15.54 10.60
CA ALA A 67 -2.54 -15.64 9.41
C ALA A 67 -2.01 -17.07 9.24
N ALA A 68 -1.98 -17.52 7.98
CA ALA A 68 -1.30 -18.76 7.59
C ALA A 68 0.20 -18.64 7.87
N ALA A 69 0.85 -19.78 8.15
CA ALA A 69 2.29 -19.80 8.44
C ALA A 69 3.13 -19.12 7.34
N ALA A 70 2.74 -19.31 6.08
CA ALA A 70 3.43 -18.76 4.90
C ALA A 70 3.54 -17.22 4.87
N VAL A 71 2.68 -16.50 5.61
CA VAL A 71 2.68 -15.02 5.63
C VAL A 71 2.81 -14.46 7.04
N ARG A 72 3.04 -15.31 8.04
CA ARG A 72 3.11 -14.88 9.44
C ARG A 72 4.31 -13.97 9.70
N GLU A 73 5.43 -14.23 9.03
CA GLU A 73 6.64 -13.41 9.13
C GLU A 73 6.44 -11.99 8.58
N TRP A 74 5.47 -11.79 7.69
CA TRP A 74 5.16 -10.45 7.14
C TRP A 74 4.50 -9.53 8.17
N LEU A 75 3.91 -10.12 9.22
CA LEU A 75 3.18 -9.43 10.27
C LEU A 75 4.04 -9.15 11.51
N ALA A 76 5.30 -9.60 11.51
CA ALA A 76 6.25 -9.40 12.61
C ALA A 76 6.93 -8.02 12.58
#